data_AF-P41683-F1
#
_entry.id   AF-P41683-F1
#
_cell.length_a   1.000
_cell.length_b   1.000
_cell.length_c   1.000
_cell.angle_alpha   90.00
_cell.angle_beta   90.00
_cell.angle_gamma   90.00
#
_symmetry.space_group_name_H-M   'P 1'
#
loop_
_entity.id
_entity.type
_entity.pdbx_description
1 polymer ?
#
loop_
_entity_poly.entity_id
_entity_poly.type
_entity_poly.pdbx_seq_one_letter_code
_entity_poly.pdbx_strand_id
1 'polypeptide(L)'
;MTFLSTSAFSPLAFSLGLLLVVATAFPTPGPLGGDATSNRLPLTSADKMEELIKYILGKISALKKEMCDNYNKCEDSKEALAENNLNLPKLAEKDGCFQSGFNQETCLTRITTGLQEFQIYLKFLQDKYEGDEENAKSVYTSTNVLLQMLKRKGKNQDEVTIPVPTVEVGLQAKLQSQEEWLRHTTIHLTLRRLEDFLQFSLRAVRIM
;
A
#
# COMPACT_ATOMS: atom_id res chain seq x y z
N MET A 1 28.42 -14.79 28.75
CA MET A 1 29.06 -16.12 28.64
C MET A 1 29.20 -16.45 27.17
N THR A 2 30.46 -16.54 26.75
CA THR A 2 30.97 -16.80 25.39
C THR A 2 30.74 -18.22 24.93
N PHE A 3 30.56 -18.46 23.62
CA PHE A 3 31.35 -19.43 22.84
C PHE A 3 31.25 -19.12 21.34
N LEU A 4 32.40 -18.73 20.76
CA LEU A 4 32.72 -18.73 19.33
C LEU A 4 33.34 -20.09 18.99
N SER A 5 33.17 -20.60 17.77
CA SER A 5 34.20 -21.42 17.10
C SER A 5 33.98 -21.49 15.59
N THR A 6 34.96 -20.93 14.88
CA THR A 6 35.28 -21.06 13.45
C THR A 6 36.34 -22.17 13.24
N SER A 7 36.68 -22.42 11.97
CA SER A 7 37.84 -23.18 11.43
C SER A 7 37.49 -24.60 10.93
N ALA A 8 38.11 -25.19 9.90
CA ALA A 8 39.14 -24.77 8.96
C ALA A 8 39.34 -25.86 7.88
N PHE A 9 39.66 -25.42 6.66
CA PHE A 9 40.59 -25.95 5.65
C PHE A 9 40.88 -27.46 5.48
N SER A 10 40.87 -27.93 4.22
CA SER A 10 42.06 -28.49 3.50
C SER A 10 41.71 -29.01 2.08
N PRO A 11 42.45 -28.63 1.01
CA PRO A 11 42.47 -29.32 -0.29
C PRO A 11 43.88 -29.75 -0.73
N LEU A 12 44.02 -30.93 -1.36
CA LEU A 12 45.20 -31.45 -2.09
C LEU A 12 44.72 -32.69 -2.90
N ALA A 13 45.19 -33.09 -4.09
CA ALA A 13 45.92 -32.52 -5.22
C ALA A 13 46.07 -33.63 -6.32
N PHE A 14 46.32 -33.24 -7.58
CA PHE A 14 46.89 -34.01 -8.72
C PHE A 14 46.09 -35.23 -9.26
N SER A 15 45.94 -35.52 -10.56
CA SER A 15 46.88 -35.44 -11.68
C SER A 15 46.17 -35.50 -13.06
N LEU A 16 46.93 -35.13 -14.10
CA LEU A 16 46.66 -35.06 -15.54
C LEU A 16 45.96 -36.26 -16.22
N GLY A 17 45.20 -35.97 -17.29
CA GLY A 17 44.90 -36.91 -18.36
C GLY A 17 44.18 -36.24 -19.54
N LEU A 18 44.79 -36.28 -20.72
CA LEU A 18 44.51 -35.48 -21.93
C LEU A 18 43.15 -35.72 -22.61
N LEU A 19 42.69 -34.65 -23.27
CA LEU A 19 41.58 -34.51 -24.22
C LEU A 19 41.55 -35.53 -25.36
N LEU A 20 40.36 -36.03 -25.71
CA LEU A 20 39.93 -36.14 -27.10
C LEU A 20 38.44 -35.75 -27.23
N VAL A 21 38.22 -34.83 -28.17
CA VAL A 21 36.98 -34.17 -28.55
C VAL A 21 36.25 -35.04 -29.59
N VAL A 22 34.92 -35.07 -29.53
CA VAL A 22 33.97 -34.70 -30.61
C VAL A 22 32.60 -35.30 -30.27
N ALA A 23 31.61 -34.40 -30.31
CA ALA A 23 30.22 -34.60 -29.98
C ALA A 23 29.44 -35.35 -31.07
N THR A 24 28.41 -36.09 -30.67
CA THR A 24 27.04 -35.92 -31.19
C THR A 24 26.05 -36.44 -30.15
N ALA A 25 25.14 -35.55 -29.74
CA ALA A 25 24.19 -35.72 -28.64
C ALA A 25 22.93 -36.48 -29.07
N PHE A 26 22.48 -37.42 -28.23
CA PHE A 26 21.09 -37.76 -27.86
C PHE A 26 21.18 -38.70 -26.64
N PRO A 27 20.53 -38.41 -25.51
CA PRO A 27 19.37 -39.25 -25.15
C PRO A 27 18.32 -38.59 -24.23
N THR A 28 17.07 -39.06 -24.38
CA THR A 28 16.00 -39.15 -23.36
C THR A 28 16.22 -40.40 -22.47
N PRO A 29 15.51 -40.63 -21.33
CA PRO A 29 14.94 -39.74 -20.30
C PRO A 29 15.13 -40.23 -18.82
N GLY A 30 14.90 -39.34 -17.84
CA GLY A 30 14.49 -39.63 -16.44
C GLY A 30 15.60 -39.74 -15.37
N PRO A 31 15.33 -39.54 -14.05
CA PRO A 31 14.09 -39.18 -13.34
C PRO A 31 14.11 -37.77 -12.72
N LEU A 32 12.98 -37.05 -12.81
CA LEU A 32 12.76 -35.73 -12.21
C LEU A 32 12.57 -35.85 -10.68
N GLY A 33 13.61 -35.51 -9.92
CA GLY A 33 13.47 -35.06 -8.54
C GLY A 33 12.89 -33.64 -8.55
N GLY A 34 11.57 -33.54 -8.40
CA GLY A 34 10.87 -32.27 -8.30
C GLY A 34 10.93 -31.73 -6.88
N ASP A 35 11.98 -30.97 -6.57
CA ASP A 35 11.93 -30.04 -5.45
C ASP A 35 10.92 -28.95 -5.79
N ALA A 36 9.83 -28.92 -5.02
CA ALA A 36 8.77 -27.91 -5.06
C ALA A 36 9.31 -26.54 -4.64
N THR A 37 10.14 -25.95 -5.49
CA THR A 37 10.52 -24.54 -5.37
C THR A 37 9.41 -23.74 -6.04
N SER A 38 8.59 -23.09 -5.21
CA SER A 38 7.50 -22.21 -5.66
C SER A 38 8.07 -21.11 -6.54
N ASN A 39 8.06 -21.33 -7.86
CA ASN A 39 8.35 -20.32 -8.88
C ASN A 39 7.18 -19.33 -8.90
N ARG A 40 7.10 -18.47 -7.89
CA ARG A 40 6.19 -17.32 -7.92
C ARG A 40 6.70 -16.42 -9.04
N LEU A 41 5.99 -16.42 -10.17
CA LEU A 41 6.26 -15.55 -11.32
C LEU A 41 6.54 -14.13 -10.82
N PRO A 42 7.51 -13.39 -11.40
CA PRO A 42 7.77 -12.01 -11.01
C PRO A 42 6.46 -11.21 -11.07
N LEU A 43 6.01 -10.69 -9.92
CA LEU A 43 4.77 -9.89 -9.86
C LEU A 43 4.88 -8.71 -10.82
N THR A 44 3.84 -8.52 -11.64
CA THR A 44 3.68 -7.32 -12.44
C THR A 44 3.55 -6.10 -11.52
N SER A 45 3.74 -4.89 -12.06
CA SER A 45 3.50 -3.65 -11.30
C SER A 45 2.08 -3.60 -10.73
N ALA A 46 1.10 -4.12 -11.47
CA ALA A 46 -0.29 -4.23 -11.05
C ALA A 46 -0.46 -5.18 -9.86
N ASP A 47 0.14 -6.38 -9.92
CA ASP A 47 0.07 -7.35 -8.81
C ASP A 47 0.66 -6.78 -7.52
N LYS A 48 1.76 -6.02 -7.62
CA LYS A 48 2.38 -5.37 -6.45
C LYS A 48 1.47 -4.30 -5.85
N MET A 49 0.82 -3.49 -6.68
CA MET A 49 -0.13 -2.48 -6.21
C MET A 49 -1.37 -3.13 -5.59
N GLU A 50 -1.88 -4.21 -6.18
CA GLU A 50 -3.00 -4.97 -5.63
C GLU A 50 -2.68 -5.53 -4.23
N GLU A 51 -1.54 -6.22 -4.09
CA GLU A 51 -1.14 -6.77 -2.80
C GLU A 51 -0.90 -5.67 -1.76
N LEU A 52 -0.36 -4.53 -2.16
CA LEU A 52 -0.19 -3.38 -1.27
C LEU A 52 -1.54 -2.78 -0.84
N ILE A 53 -2.51 -2.66 -1.75
CA ILE A 53 -3.86 -2.20 -1.40
C ILE A 53 -4.53 -3.17 -0.42
N LYS A 54 -4.42 -4.48 -0.65
CA LYS A 54 -4.95 -5.50 0.28
C LYS A 54 -4.28 -5.40 1.66
N TYR A 55 -2.97 -5.21 1.70
CA TYR A 55 -2.23 -4.99 2.94
C TYR A 55 -2.78 -3.77 3.71
N ILE A 56 -2.94 -2.63 3.03
CA ILE A 56 -3.47 -1.41 3.64
C ILE A 56 -4.90 -1.64 4.16
N LEU A 57 -5.77 -2.27 3.37
CA LEU A 57 -7.14 -2.59 3.77
C LEU A 57 -7.18 -3.49 5.02
N GLY A 58 -6.30 -4.49 5.11
CA GLY A 58 -6.18 -5.34 6.30
C GLY A 58 -5.79 -4.54 7.55
N LYS A 59 -4.85 -3.60 7.42
CA LYS A 59 -4.43 -2.71 8.52
C LYS A 59 -5.53 -1.73 8.91
N ILE A 60 -6.27 -1.16 7.96
CA ILE A 60 -7.43 -0.31 8.23
C ILE A 60 -8.51 -1.11 8.98
N SER A 61 -8.81 -2.33 8.55
CA SER A 61 -9.79 -3.20 9.22
C SER A 61 -9.41 -3.47 10.68
N ALA A 62 -8.13 -3.73 10.96
CA ALA A 62 -7.63 -3.92 12.32
C ALA A 62 -7.81 -2.66 13.18
N LEU A 63 -7.42 -1.47 12.68
CA LEU A 63 -7.59 -0.20 13.38
C LEU A 63 -9.06 0.13 13.63
N LYS A 64 -9.93 -0.04 12.63
CA LYS A 64 -11.37 0.19 12.78
C LYS A 64 -11.97 -0.72 13.85
N LYS A 65 -11.59 -2.00 13.87
CA LYS A 65 -12.06 -2.96 14.87
C LYS A 65 -11.64 -2.52 16.27
N GLU A 66 -10.36 -2.20 16.47
CA GLU A 66 -9.86 -1.68 17.74
C GLU A 66 -10.62 -0.42 18.17
N MET A 67 -10.91 0.48 17.24
CA MET A 67 -11.68 1.69 17.54
C MET A 67 -13.13 1.43 17.92
N CYS A 68 -13.78 0.44 17.30
CA CYS A 68 -15.11 -0.01 17.72
C CYS A 68 -15.06 -0.52 19.15
N ASP A 69 -14.10 -1.39 19.44
CA ASP A 69 -13.99 -2.13 20.71
C ASP A 69 -13.62 -1.19 21.88
N ASN A 70 -12.74 -0.20 21.64
CA ASN A 70 -12.18 0.64 22.71
C ASN A 70 -12.86 2.01 22.88
N TYR A 71 -13.42 2.59 21.81
CA TYR A 71 -13.91 3.98 21.82
C TYR A 71 -15.39 4.13 21.46
N ASN A 72 -16.13 3.02 21.24
CA ASN A 72 -17.52 3.01 20.77
C ASN A 72 -17.74 3.80 19.46
N LYS A 73 -16.69 3.94 18.63
CA LYS A 73 -16.69 4.79 17.42
C LYS A 73 -17.31 4.12 16.19
N CYS A 74 -18.17 3.13 16.37
CA CYS A 74 -18.78 2.41 15.24
C CYS A 74 -20.30 2.61 15.14
N GLU A 75 -20.88 3.36 16.07
CA GLU A 75 -22.26 3.81 16.06
C GLU A 75 -22.31 5.30 16.45
N ASP A 76 -22.16 6.23 15.51
CA ASP A 76 -22.23 7.66 15.87
C ASP A 76 -23.10 8.46 14.89
N SER A 77 -24.33 8.77 15.31
CA SER A 77 -25.25 9.71 14.66
C SER A 77 -24.65 11.12 14.46
N LYS A 78 -23.58 11.45 15.20
CA LYS A 78 -22.87 12.73 15.10
C LYS A 78 -21.71 12.73 14.11
N GLU A 79 -21.34 11.57 13.56
CA GLU A 79 -20.29 11.48 12.54
C GLU A 79 -20.60 12.34 11.32
N ALA A 80 -21.86 12.39 10.90
CA ALA A 80 -22.29 13.18 9.74
C ALA A 80 -21.94 14.68 9.86
N LEU A 81 -21.99 15.23 11.08
CA LEU A 81 -21.62 16.63 11.33
C LEU A 81 -20.11 16.85 11.26
N ALA A 82 -19.32 15.91 11.79
CA ALA A 82 -17.87 15.97 11.70
C ALA A 82 -17.40 15.78 10.26
N GLU A 83 -18.05 14.90 9.51
CA GLU A 83 -17.72 14.62 8.11
C GLU A 83 -17.90 15.86 7.22
N ASN A 84 -18.95 16.65 7.43
CA ASN A 84 -19.17 17.90 6.68
C ASN A 84 -18.03 18.93 6.85
N ASN A 85 -17.21 18.80 7.90
CA ASN A 85 -16.09 19.69 8.16
C ASN A 85 -14.75 19.15 7.61
N LEU A 86 -14.74 17.95 7.04
CA LEU A 86 -13.58 17.29 6.49
C LEU A 86 -13.72 17.20 4.96
N ASN A 87 -12.67 17.58 4.24
CA ASN A 87 -12.62 17.43 2.78
C ASN A 87 -11.94 16.09 2.46
N LEU A 88 -12.56 14.97 2.87
CA LEU A 88 -12.00 13.65 2.62
C LEU A 88 -12.26 13.24 1.16
N PRO A 89 -11.25 12.69 0.46
CA PRO A 89 -11.38 12.28 -0.93
C PRO A 89 -12.45 11.19 -1.11
N LYS A 90 -13.25 11.33 -2.16
CA LYS A 90 -14.20 10.31 -2.63
C LYS A 90 -14.10 10.16 -4.14
N LEU A 91 -14.55 9.01 -4.64
CA LEU A 91 -14.74 8.75 -6.05
C LEU A 91 -16.20 9.01 -6.44
N ALA A 92 -16.40 9.63 -7.58
CA ALA A 92 -17.69 9.91 -8.22
C ALA A 92 -17.65 9.45 -9.69
N GLU A 93 -18.81 9.33 -10.32
CA GLU A 93 -18.93 8.81 -11.70
C GLU A 93 -18.02 9.56 -12.70
N LYS A 94 -17.94 10.88 -12.56
CA LYS A 94 -17.07 11.76 -13.38
C LYS A 94 -15.57 11.45 -13.29
N ASP A 95 -15.14 10.72 -12.27
CA ASP A 95 -13.73 10.39 -12.07
C ASP A 95 -13.30 9.20 -12.94
N GLY A 96 -14.22 8.59 -13.68
CA GLY A 96 -13.91 7.53 -14.66
C GLY A 96 -13.44 6.22 -14.04
N CYS A 97 -13.66 6.00 -12.74
CA CYS A 97 -13.25 4.76 -12.06
C CYS A 97 -14.35 3.69 -11.98
N PHE A 98 -15.58 4.03 -12.38
CA PHE A 98 -16.71 3.11 -12.37
C PHE A 98 -16.84 2.39 -13.71
N GLN A 99 -17.48 1.23 -13.72
CA GLN A 99 -17.65 0.41 -14.93
C GLN A 99 -18.35 1.20 -16.06
N SER A 100 -19.40 1.95 -15.70
CA SER A 100 -19.99 2.95 -16.58
C SER A 100 -19.09 4.18 -16.62
N GLY A 101 -18.68 4.59 -17.82
CA GLY A 101 -17.82 5.75 -18.00
C GLY A 101 -16.36 5.53 -17.62
N PHE A 102 -15.88 4.29 -17.56
CA PHE A 102 -14.48 4.01 -17.21
C PHE A 102 -13.51 4.75 -18.14
N ASN A 103 -12.57 5.49 -17.57
CA ASN A 103 -11.47 6.13 -18.26
C ASN A 103 -10.20 5.94 -17.44
N GLN A 104 -9.24 5.20 -18.00
CA GLN A 104 -7.99 4.85 -17.32
C GLN A 104 -7.18 6.07 -16.85
N GLU A 105 -7.03 7.08 -17.69
CA GLU A 105 -6.23 8.28 -17.39
C GLU A 105 -6.90 9.15 -16.32
N THR A 106 -8.20 9.43 -16.48
CA THR A 106 -8.97 10.21 -15.49
C THR A 106 -9.01 9.48 -14.16
N CYS A 107 -9.22 8.15 -14.18
CA CYS A 107 -9.26 7.36 -12.96
C CYS A 107 -7.90 7.28 -12.27
N LEU A 108 -6.82 7.02 -13.01
CA LEU A 108 -5.47 6.98 -12.45
C LEU A 108 -5.10 8.34 -11.83
N THR A 109 -5.43 9.43 -12.52
CA THR A 109 -5.24 10.80 -12.01
C THR A 109 -6.04 11.02 -10.74
N ARG A 110 -7.33 10.65 -10.69
CA ARG A 110 -8.15 10.82 -9.49
C ARG A 110 -7.65 9.96 -8.32
N ILE A 111 -7.31 8.69 -8.56
CA ILE A 111 -6.77 7.83 -7.50
C ILE A 111 -5.48 8.43 -6.94
N THR A 112 -4.57 8.88 -7.80
CA THR A 112 -3.29 9.48 -7.40
C THR A 112 -3.51 10.77 -6.60
N THR A 113 -4.35 11.68 -7.09
CA THR A 113 -4.67 12.94 -6.38
C THR A 113 -5.39 12.69 -5.06
N GLY A 114 -6.36 11.78 -5.01
CA GLY A 114 -7.06 11.42 -3.77
C GLY A 114 -6.12 10.81 -2.72
N LEU A 115 -5.21 9.91 -3.09
CA LEU A 115 -4.22 9.40 -2.14
C LEU A 115 -3.20 10.45 -1.68
N GLN A 116 -2.93 11.47 -2.50
CA GLN A 116 -2.15 12.64 -2.09
C GLN A 116 -2.93 13.50 -1.08
N GLU A 117 -4.20 13.79 -1.35
CA GLU A 117 -5.10 14.50 -0.43
C GLU A 117 -5.26 13.77 0.92
N PHE A 118 -5.26 12.43 0.92
CA PHE A 118 -5.29 11.65 2.16
C PHE A 118 -4.04 11.81 3.05
N GLN A 119 -2.89 12.22 2.52
CA GLN A 119 -1.62 12.20 3.27
C GLN A 119 -1.69 13.01 4.57
N ILE A 120 -2.36 14.15 4.57
CA ILE A 120 -2.50 15.00 5.77
C ILE A 120 -3.30 14.28 6.87
N TYR A 121 -4.39 13.61 6.50
CA TYR A 121 -5.24 12.88 7.45
C TYR A 121 -4.56 11.61 7.96
N LEU A 122 -3.78 10.93 7.11
CA LEU A 122 -3.01 9.75 7.52
C LEU A 122 -1.82 10.09 8.39
N LYS A 123 -1.21 11.25 8.16
CA LYS A 123 -0.20 11.78 9.07
C LYS A 123 -0.82 12.10 10.43
N PHE A 124 -2.00 12.71 10.45
CA PHE A 124 -2.76 12.93 11.68
C PHE A 124 -3.11 11.62 12.40
N LEU A 125 -3.61 10.59 11.69
CA LEU A 125 -3.82 9.25 12.25
C LEU A 125 -2.54 8.71 12.90
N GLN A 126 -1.42 8.72 12.18
CA GLN A 126 -0.14 8.22 12.71
C GLN A 126 0.28 8.97 13.98
N ASP A 127 0.11 10.30 14.01
CA ASP A 127 0.61 11.14 15.10
C ASP A 127 -0.29 11.17 16.34
N LYS A 128 -1.57 10.80 16.20
CA LYS A 128 -2.61 11.02 17.22
C LYS A 128 -3.39 9.78 17.63
N TYR A 129 -3.18 8.66 16.96
CA TYR A 129 -3.81 7.41 17.35
C TYR A 129 -3.13 6.85 18.60
N GLU A 130 -3.91 6.53 19.62
CA GLU A 130 -3.43 6.07 20.94
C GLU A 130 -3.45 4.52 21.07
N GLY A 131 -3.91 3.82 20.04
CA GLY A 131 -4.00 2.36 19.99
C GLY A 131 -2.77 1.70 19.35
N ASP A 132 -2.98 0.71 18.47
CA ASP A 132 -1.92 0.07 17.68
C ASP A 132 -1.16 1.06 16.76
N GLU A 133 -0.08 1.63 17.29
CA GLU A 133 0.82 2.56 16.58
C GLU A 133 1.47 1.93 15.34
N GLU A 134 1.73 0.62 15.35
CA GLU A 134 2.37 -0.08 14.23
C GLU A 134 1.42 -0.15 13.04
N ASN A 135 0.14 -0.46 13.28
CA ASN A 135 -0.88 -0.45 12.24
C ASN A 135 -1.14 0.98 11.73
N ALA A 136 -1.23 1.98 12.61
CA ALA A 136 -1.43 3.37 12.20
C ALA A 136 -0.27 3.86 11.33
N LYS A 137 0.97 3.58 11.74
CA LYS A 137 2.18 3.86 10.95
C LYS A 137 2.17 3.10 9.62
N SER A 138 1.82 1.81 9.64
CA SER A 138 1.75 0.97 8.44
C SER A 138 0.77 1.52 7.41
N VAL A 139 -0.42 1.96 7.83
CA VAL A 139 -1.40 2.58 6.93
C VAL A 139 -0.81 3.83 6.26
N TYR A 140 -0.19 4.72 7.03
CA TYR A 140 0.45 5.92 6.48
C TYR A 140 1.57 5.57 5.49
N THR A 141 2.55 4.77 5.92
CA THR A 141 3.74 4.49 5.11
C THR A 141 3.39 3.69 3.85
N SER A 142 2.53 2.68 3.95
CA SER A 142 2.14 1.86 2.79
C SER A 142 1.27 2.64 1.81
N THR A 143 0.40 3.55 2.29
CA THR A 143 -0.35 4.43 1.40
C THR A 143 0.57 5.39 0.65
N ASN A 144 1.62 5.92 1.29
CA ASN A 144 2.62 6.73 0.61
C ASN A 144 3.39 5.91 -0.43
N VAL A 145 3.77 4.66 -0.14
CA VAL A 145 4.40 3.76 -1.13
C VAL A 145 3.49 3.54 -2.34
N LEU A 146 2.19 3.29 -2.10
CA LEU A 146 1.19 3.14 -3.17
C LEU A 146 1.07 4.42 -4.02
N LEU A 147 1.03 5.59 -3.37
CA LEU A 147 1.03 6.88 -4.05
C LEU A 147 2.26 7.04 -4.95
N GLN A 148 3.45 6.66 -4.49
CA GLN A 148 4.66 6.71 -5.31
C GLN A 148 4.62 5.72 -6.48
N MET A 149 4.02 4.54 -6.32
CA MET A 149 3.82 3.59 -7.42
C MET A 149 2.88 4.16 -8.48
N LEU A 150 1.76 4.74 -8.07
CA LEU A 150 0.78 5.36 -8.96
C LEU A 150 1.35 6.59 -9.69
N LYS A 151 2.10 7.45 -8.99
CA LYS A 151 2.84 8.56 -9.62
C LYS A 151 3.80 8.07 -10.70
N ARG A 152 4.51 6.95 -10.48
CA ARG A 152 5.38 6.38 -11.52
C ARG A 152 4.61 5.80 -12.70
N LYS A 153 3.44 5.19 -12.46
CA LYS A 153 2.55 4.70 -13.54
C LYS A 153 1.99 5.88 -14.35
N GLY A 154 1.65 6.98 -13.66
CA GLY A 154 1.12 8.20 -14.25
C GLY A 154 2.18 9.03 -14.98
N LYS A 155 3.44 9.10 -14.52
CA LYS A 155 4.52 9.92 -15.10
C LYS A 155 4.96 9.57 -16.55
N ASN A 156 4.31 8.59 -17.20
CA ASN A 156 4.31 8.51 -18.67
C ASN A 156 3.34 9.54 -19.31
N GLN A 157 2.62 10.30 -18.49
CA GLN A 157 1.66 11.36 -18.79
C GLN A 157 2.09 12.57 -17.94
N ASP A 158 2.19 13.74 -18.58
CA ASP A 158 3.01 14.87 -18.14
C ASP A 158 2.84 15.33 -16.67
N GLU A 159 3.98 15.78 -16.11
CA GLU A 159 4.18 16.19 -14.73
C GLU A 159 3.41 17.48 -14.38
N VAL A 160 2.14 17.36 -14.01
CA VAL A 160 1.41 18.46 -13.36
C VAL A 160 1.85 18.55 -11.91
N THR A 161 2.74 19.50 -11.63
CA THR A 161 3.13 19.89 -10.29
C THR A 161 1.97 20.65 -9.64
N ILE A 162 1.12 19.95 -8.88
CA ILE A 162 0.09 20.61 -8.07
C ILE A 162 0.80 21.23 -6.85
N PRO A 163 0.83 22.58 -6.71
CA PRO A 163 1.39 23.22 -5.55
C PRO A 163 0.57 22.84 -4.32
N VAL A 164 1.25 22.45 -3.23
CA VAL A 164 0.64 22.26 -1.90
C VAL A 164 -0.07 23.57 -1.53
N PRO A 165 -1.42 23.61 -1.52
CA PRO A 165 -2.13 24.85 -1.30
C PRO A 165 -1.96 25.27 0.17
N THR A 166 -1.89 26.58 0.45
CA THR A 166 -1.96 27.20 1.79
C THR A 166 -3.10 26.63 2.67
N VAL A 167 -4.10 26.04 2.04
CA VAL A 167 -5.19 25.26 2.66
C VAL A 167 -4.68 24.12 3.54
N GLU A 168 -3.57 23.46 3.19
CA GLU A 168 -3.01 22.34 3.96
C GLU A 168 -2.48 22.79 5.33
N VAL A 169 -1.87 23.98 5.44
CA VAL A 169 -1.33 24.48 6.72
C VAL A 169 -2.45 24.78 7.72
N GLY A 170 -3.51 25.46 7.27
CA GLY A 170 -4.67 25.76 8.12
C GLY A 170 -5.41 24.49 8.54
N LEU A 171 -5.55 23.52 7.62
CA LEU A 171 -6.15 22.23 7.91
C LEU A 171 -5.29 21.45 8.92
N GLN A 172 -3.97 21.44 8.77
CA GLN A 172 -3.08 20.76 9.70
C GLN A 172 -3.20 21.35 11.11
N ALA A 173 -3.18 22.68 11.25
CA ALA A 173 -3.37 23.34 12.54
C ALA A 173 -4.72 22.98 13.17
N LYS A 174 -5.81 23.00 12.37
CA LYS A 174 -7.17 22.62 12.81
C LYS A 174 -7.26 21.17 13.26
N LEU A 175 -6.58 20.24 12.57
CA LEU A 175 -6.54 18.83 12.95
C LEU A 175 -5.77 18.66 14.27
N GLN A 176 -4.61 19.30 14.41
CA GLN A 176 -3.75 19.15 15.59
C GLN A 176 -4.36 19.75 16.87
N SER A 177 -5.28 20.71 16.76
CA SER A 177 -5.95 21.37 17.89
C SER A 177 -7.29 20.73 18.28
N GLN A 178 -7.64 19.55 17.75
CA GLN A 178 -8.92 18.90 18.06
C GLN A 178 -8.96 18.38 19.49
N GLU A 179 -10.10 18.58 20.16
CA GLU A 179 -10.44 17.87 21.40
C GLU A 179 -10.57 16.37 21.15
N GLU A 180 -10.44 15.56 22.20
CA GLU A 180 -10.37 14.09 22.13
C GLU A 180 -11.51 13.46 21.32
N TRP A 181 -12.77 13.88 21.55
CA TRP A 181 -13.91 13.33 20.83
C TRP A 181 -13.80 13.56 19.31
N LEU A 182 -13.47 14.80 18.92
CA LEU A 182 -13.36 15.18 17.50
C LEU A 182 -12.16 14.51 16.84
N ARG A 183 -11.06 14.32 17.59
CA ARG A 183 -9.89 13.55 17.16
C ARG A 183 -10.26 12.11 16.84
N HIS A 184 -10.91 11.40 17.76
CA HIS A 184 -11.33 10.01 17.52
C HIS A 184 -12.32 9.91 16.36
N THR A 185 -13.28 10.83 16.26
CA THR A 185 -14.24 10.86 15.15
C THR A 185 -13.56 11.16 13.81
N THR A 186 -12.59 12.07 13.76
CA THR A 186 -11.82 12.37 12.54
C THR A 186 -11.00 11.18 12.08
N ILE A 187 -10.36 10.46 13.02
CA ILE A 187 -9.63 9.24 12.71
C ILE A 187 -10.58 8.17 12.15
N HIS A 188 -11.73 7.93 12.79
CA HIS A 188 -12.69 6.93 12.32
C HIS A 188 -13.19 7.24 10.90
N LEU A 189 -13.61 8.48 10.65
CA LEU A 189 -14.06 8.93 9.33
C LEU A 189 -12.96 8.82 8.27
N THR A 190 -11.71 9.13 8.63
CA THR A 190 -10.55 8.99 7.73
C THR A 190 -10.36 7.54 7.33
N LEU A 191 -10.36 6.60 8.29
CA LEU A 191 -10.21 5.17 8.04
C LEU A 191 -11.35 4.62 7.17
N ARG A 192 -12.60 4.98 7.50
CA ARG A 192 -13.78 4.58 6.73
C ARG A 192 -13.73 5.08 5.28
N ARG A 193 -13.44 6.37 5.10
CA ARG A 193 -13.39 6.97 3.76
C ARG A 193 -12.21 6.45 2.94
N LEU A 194 -11.06 6.21 3.56
CA LEU A 194 -9.91 5.59 2.89
C LEU A 194 -10.22 4.14 2.49
N GLU A 195 -10.87 3.36 3.33
CA GLU A 195 -11.30 2.00 3.00
C GLU A 195 -12.17 1.99 1.74
N ASP A 196 -13.24 2.80 1.71
CA ASP A 196 -14.11 2.93 0.54
C ASP A 196 -13.30 3.30 -0.71
N PHE A 197 -12.43 4.32 -0.59
CA PHE A 197 -11.60 4.80 -1.69
C PHE A 197 -10.68 3.72 -2.25
N LEU A 198 -10.03 2.94 -1.38
CA LEU A 198 -9.12 1.85 -1.75
C LEU A 198 -9.85 0.65 -2.34
N GLN A 199 -11.05 0.31 -1.88
CA GLN A 199 -11.85 -0.77 -2.46
C GLN A 199 -12.21 -0.51 -3.92
N PHE A 200 -12.58 0.73 -4.26
CA PHE A 200 -12.81 1.13 -5.64
C PHE A 200 -11.49 1.23 -6.44
N SER A 201 -10.43 1.77 -5.83
CA SER A 201 -9.11 1.84 -6.45
C SER A 201 -8.56 0.46 -6.81
N LEU A 202 -8.77 -0.55 -5.97
CA LEU A 202 -8.37 -1.93 -6.22
C LEU A 202 -9.00 -2.49 -7.50
N ARG A 203 -10.29 -2.21 -7.72
CA ARG A 203 -10.99 -2.63 -8.95
C ARG A 203 -10.39 -1.96 -10.17
N ALA A 204 -10.09 -0.67 -10.06
CA ALA A 204 -9.53 0.10 -11.15
C ALA A 204 -8.08 -0.34 -11.47
N VAL A 205 -7.23 -0.56 -10.47
CA VAL A 205 -5.84 -1.02 -10.67
C VAL A 205 -5.77 -2.37 -11.40
N ARG A 206 -6.74 -3.25 -11.21
CA ARG A 206 -6.80 -4.56 -11.90
C ARG A 206 -7.08 -4.46 -13.40
N ILE A 207 -7.72 -3.39 -13.85
CA ILE A 207 -8.12 -3.19 -15.26
C ILE A 207 -7.24 -2.15 -15.98
N MET A 208 -6.29 -1.52 -15.28
CA MET A 208 -5.31 -0.56 -15.80
C MET A 208 -3.96 -1.20 -16.05
#